data_AF-A0A8S3JIN5-F1
#
_entry.id   AF-A0A8S3JIN5-F1
#
_cell.length_a   1.000
_cell.length_b   1.000
_cell.length_c   1.000
_cell.angle_alpha   90.00
_cell.angle_beta   90.00
_cell.angle_gamma   90.00
#
_symmetry.space_group_name_H-M   'P 1'
#
loop_
_entity.id
_entity.type
_entity.pdbx_description
1 polymer ?
#
loop_
_entity_poly.entity_id
_entity_poly.type
_entity_poly.pdbx_seq_one_letter_code
_entity_poly.pdbx_strand_id
1 'polypeptide(L)'
;MVDDDEAPLIYGVEFQARALCAVSGVPDDDTVRFLVGTQSIKFENQVHFLEYDEESGSLGKSIYAHRAGEIWRMTSSPSDHRHFATVYQTIEDTNVVSKCTVWQIPIDATNDQSNSLTID
;
A
#
# COMPACT_ATOMS: atom_id res chain seq x y z
N MET A 1 8.83 -22.23 28.12
CA MET A 1 7.46 -21.71 28.15
C MET A 1 7.31 -20.97 26.85
N VAL A 2 6.51 -21.49 25.93
CA VAL A 2 6.17 -20.80 24.69
C VAL A 2 4.86 -20.08 25.05
N ASP A 3 4.84 -18.75 24.96
CA ASP A 3 3.59 -18.00 25.07
C ASP A 3 2.73 -18.37 23.85
N ASP A 4 1.86 -19.38 24.01
CA ASP A 4 0.94 -19.90 22.99
C ASP A 4 -0.35 -19.05 22.85
N ASP A 5 -0.40 -17.86 23.46
CA ASP A 5 -1.60 -17.02 23.59
C ASP A 5 -1.49 -15.65 22.88
N GLU A 6 -0.53 -15.46 21.97
CA GLU A 6 -0.53 -14.25 21.14
C GLU A 6 -1.62 -14.35 20.06
N ALA A 7 -2.71 -13.61 20.26
CA ALA A 7 -3.82 -13.57 19.33
C ALA A 7 -3.35 -13.05 17.96
N PRO A 8 -3.83 -13.63 16.84
CA PRO A 8 -3.41 -13.17 15.52
C PRO A 8 -3.86 -11.74 15.28
N LEU A 9 -2.94 -10.89 14.80
CA LEU A 9 -3.27 -9.55 14.34
C LEU A 9 -4.02 -9.64 13.00
N ILE A 10 -5.23 -9.09 12.95
CA ILE A 10 -6.09 -9.13 11.76
C ILE A 10 -6.36 -7.71 11.26
N TYR A 11 -5.95 -7.43 10.02
CA TYR A 11 -6.31 -6.21 9.31
C TYR A 11 -7.36 -6.48 8.24
N GLY A 12 -8.55 -5.89 8.39
CA GLY A 12 -9.62 -5.97 7.42
C GLY A 12 -9.53 -4.88 6.37
N VAL A 13 -9.74 -5.25 5.10
CA VAL A 13 -9.84 -4.30 3.97
C VAL A 13 -11.31 -4.14 3.60
N GLU A 14 -11.76 -2.90 3.43
CA GLU A 14 -13.17 -2.58 3.11
C GLU A 14 -13.54 -2.98 1.67
N PHE A 15 -12.63 -2.74 0.72
CA PHE A 15 -12.83 -3.06 -0.69
C PHE A 15 -12.08 -4.33 -1.08
N GLN A 16 -12.49 -4.93 -2.21
CA GLN A 16 -11.80 -6.08 -2.77
C GLN A 16 -10.33 -5.75 -3.03
N ALA A 17 -9.43 -6.40 -2.30
CA ALA A 17 -7.99 -6.33 -2.53
C ALA A 17 -7.57 -7.28 -3.66
N ARG A 18 -6.52 -6.91 -4.40
CA ARG A 18 -5.92 -7.77 -5.43
C ARG A 18 -4.41 -7.86 -5.32
N ALA A 19 -3.75 -6.72 -5.10
CA ALA A 19 -2.30 -6.65 -5.08
C ALA A 19 -1.79 -6.55 -3.64
N LEU A 20 -0.77 -7.33 -3.32
CA LEU A 20 -0.03 -7.28 -2.07
C LEU A 20 1.45 -7.20 -2.41
N CYS A 21 2.18 -6.30 -1.75
CA CYS A 21 3.61 -6.15 -1.94
C CYS A 21 4.31 -5.88 -0.61
N ALA A 22 5.35 -6.65 -0.29
CA ALA A 22 6.26 -6.30 0.79
C ALA A 22 7.06 -5.05 0.40
N VAL A 23 7.32 -4.16 1.35
CA VAL A 23 8.20 -3.00 1.19
C VAL A 23 9.51 -3.33 1.88
N SER A 24 10.63 -3.07 1.19
CA SER A 24 11.95 -3.30 1.79
C SER A 24 12.09 -2.42 3.03
N GLY A 25 12.62 -2.99 4.11
CA GLY A 25 12.83 -2.27 5.36
C GLY A 25 13.86 -1.16 5.22
N VAL A 26 13.80 -0.20 6.14
CA VAL A 26 14.92 0.72 6.37
C VAL A 26 16.04 -0.10 7.03
N PRO A 27 17.33 0.10 6.68
CA PRO A 27 18.41 -0.48 7.44
C PRO A 27 18.26 -0.17 8.94
N ASP A 28 18.54 -1.14 9.80
CA ASP A 28 18.47 -1.04 11.26
C ASP A 28 17.06 -0.82 11.85
N ASP A 29 16.01 -1.18 11.10
CA ASP A 29 14.62 -1.14 11.52
C ASP A 29 13.92 -2.49 11.29
N ASP A 30 13.38 -3.06 12.37
CA ASP A 30 12.67 -4.35 12.35
C ASP A 30 11.16 -4.21 12.01
N THR A 31 10.72 -3.01 11.60
CA THR A 31 9.34 -2.79 11.17
C THR A 31 9.04 -3.52 9.85
N VAL A 32 8.08 -4.44 9.89
CA VAL A 32 7.55 -5.14 8.71
C VAL A 32 6.56 -4.24 7.98
N ARG A 33 6.79 -4.03 6.67
CA ARG A 33 5.97 -3.11 5.86
C ARG A 33 5.37 -3.78 4.65
N PHE A 34 4.10 -3.47 4.39
CA PHE A 34 3.37 -4.04 3.26
C PHE A 34 2.38 -3.04 2.66
N LEU A 35 2.21 -3.14 1.35
CA LEU A 35 1.26 -2.39 0.56
C LEU A 35 0.13 -3.30 0.09
N VAL A 36 -1.11 -2.85 0.25
CA VAL A 36 -2.31 -3.54 -0.25
C VAL A 36 -3.03 -2.63 -1.23
N GLY A 37 -3.20 -3.09 -2.48
CA GLY A 37 -3.94 -2.39 -3.52
C GLY A 37 -5.34 -2.98 -3.72
N THR A 38 -6.34 -2.10 -3.75
CA THR A 38 -7.72 -2.48 -4.06
C THR A 38 -7.98 -2.49 -5.56
N GLN A 39 -9.00 -3.26 -5.97
CA GLN A 39 -9.46 -3.37 -7.34
C GLN A 39 -10.98 -3.14 -7.40
N SER A 40 -11.37 -2.05 -8.05
CA SER A 40 -12.76 -1.70 -8.33
C SER A 40 -12.89 -0.85 -9.58
N ILE A 41 -13.84 -1.22 -10.43
CA ILE A 41 -14.32 -0.41 -11.56
C ILE A 41 -15.31 0.66 -11.07
N LYS A 42 -15.98 0.43 -9.93
CA LYS A 42 -17.10 1.25 -9.45
C LYS A 42 -16.70 2.29 -8.42
N PHE A 43 -15.71 1.96 -7.60
CA PHE A 43 -15.25 2.78 -6.49
C PHE A 43 -13.82 3.28 -6.72
N GLU A 44 -13.46 4.39 -6.10
CA GLU A 44 -12.08 4.88 -6.12
C GLU A 44 -11.16 3.85 -5.46
N ASN A 45 -10.14 3.40 -6.20
CA ASN A 45 -9.16 2.44 -5.68
C ASN A 45 -8.28 3.10 -4.63
N GLN A 46 -7.68 2.27 -3.79
CA GLN A 46 -6.88 2.70 -2.64
C GLN A 46 -5.63 1.82 -2.52
N VAL A 47 -4.58 2.44 -1.98
CA VAL A 47 -3.36 1.78 -1.56
C VAL A 47 -3.27 1.93 -0.04
N HIS A 48 -3.28 0.80 0.66
CA HIS A 48 -3.05 0.75 2.10
C HIS A 48 -1.57 0.48 2.32
N PHE A 49 -0.89 1.36 3.04
CA PHE A 49 0.46 1.17 3.54
C PHE A 49 0.37 0.80 5.01
N LEU A 50 0.92 -0.36 5.35
CA LEU A 50 0.81 -0.99 6.65
C LEU A 50 2.21 -1.19 7.22
N GLU A 51 2.38 -0.77 8.46
CA GLU A 51 3.63 -0.81 9.19
C GLU A 51 3.39 -1.58 10.48
N TYR A 52 3.98 -2.75 10.60
CA TYR A 52 3.86 -3.61 11.76
C TYR A 52 5.18 -3.60 12.52
N ASP A 53 5.13 -3.15 13.76
CA ASP A 53 6.24 -3.18 14.69
C ASP A 53 6.12 -4.46 15.53
N GLU A 54 7.06 -5.39 15.33
CA GLU A 54 7.08 -6.67 16.02
C GLU A 54 7.38 -6.53 17.52
N GLU A 55 8.09 -5.49 17.95
CA GLU A 55 8.43 -5.28 19.37
C GLU A 55 7.22 -4.75 20.16
N SER A 56 6.49 -3.79 19.59
CA SER A 56 5.32 -3.21 20.24
C SER A 56 4.01 -3.92 19.94
N GLY A 57 3.99 -4.83 18.95
CA GLY A 57 2.79 -5.46 18.42
C GLY A 57 1.81 -4.46 17.78
N SER A 58 2.30 -3.28 17.40
CA SER A 58 1.46 -2.19 16.91
C SER A 58 1.37 -2.17 15.38
N LEU A 59 0.20 -1.82 14.85
CA LEU A 59 -0.05 -1.70 13.41
C LEU A 59 -0.38 -0.26 13.03
N GLY A 60 0.58 0.41 12.40
CA GLY A 60 0.38 1.66 11.68
C GLY A 60 -0.35 1.42 10.35
N LYS A 61 -1.29 2.31 10.00
CA LYS A 61 -2.00 2.26 8.72
C LYS A 61 -2.12 3.63 8.09
N SER A 62 -1.79 3.71 6.80
CA SER A 62 -1.99 4.89 5.96
C SER A 62 -2.74 4.47 4.69
N ILE A 63 -3.76 5.22 4.31
CA ILE A 63 -4.60 4.91 3.15
C ILE A 63 -4.50 6.04 2.14
N TYR A 64 -4.11 5.70 0.92
CA TYR A 64 -3.93 6.65 -0.17
C TYR A 64 -4.89 6.36 -1.31
N ALA A 65 -5.48 7.41 -1.88
CA ALA A 65 -6.33 7.28 -3.06
C ALA A 65 -5.51 6.94 -4.31
N HIS A 66 -5.94 5.93 -5.05
CA HIS A 66 -5.37 5.52 -6.34
C HIS A 66 -6.35 5.84 -7.48
N ARG A 67 -6.44 7.13 -7.83
CA ARG A 67 -7.35 7.66 -8.86
C ARG A 67 -6.98 7.26 -10.28
N ALA A 68 -5.79 6.70 -10.47
CA ALA A 68 -5.26 6.40 -11.80
C ALA A 68 -5.98 5.22 -12.48
N GLY A 69 -6.56 4.30 -11.71
CA GLY A 69 -7.32 3.16 -12.23
C GLY A 69 -7.29 1.94 -11.30
N GLU A 70 -7.73 0.80 -11.83
CA GLU A 70 -7.77 -0.47 -11.12
C GLU A 70 -6.38 -1.07 -10.94
N ILE A 71 -5.98 -1.37 -9.71
CA ILE A 71 -4.64 -1.90 -9.43
C ILE A 71 -4.58 -3.39 -9.79
N TRP A 72 -3.69 -3.74 -10.72
CA TRP A 72 -3.46 -5.12 -11.15
C TRP A 72 -2.23 -5.75 -10.51
N ARG A 73 -1.18 -4.94 -10.30
CA ARG A 73 0.06 -5.36 -9.67
C ARG A 73 0.74 -4.18 -8.99
N MET A 74 1.48 -4.49 -7.93
CA MET A 74 2.33 -3.55 -7.23
C MET A 74 3.72 -4.14 -7.03
N THR A 75 4.72 -3.29 -7.02
CA THR A 75 6.09 -3.64 -6.60
C THR A 75 6.68 -2.48 -5.83
N SER A 76 7.41 -2.76 -4.76
CA SER A 76 8.18 -1.76 -4.04
C SER A 76 9.56 -1.60 -4.69
N SER A 77 10.20 -0.47 -4.44
CA SER A 77 11.59 -0.27 -4.81
C SER A 77 12.50 -1.01 -3.82
N PRO A 78 13.51 -1.76 -4.30
CA PRO A 78 14.46 -2.45 -3.44
C PRO A 78 15.50 -1.51 -2.82
N SER A 79 15.64 -0.28 -3.34
CA SER A 79 16.68 0.68 -2.91
C SER A 79 16.13 1.87 -2.13
N ASP A 80 14.83 2.15 -2.24
CA ASP A 80 14.18 3.24 -1.50
C ASP A 80 12.77 2.80 -1.09
N HIS A 81 12.58 2.55 0.21
CA HIS A 81 11.32 2.11 0.80
C HIS A 81 10.15 3.09 0.57
N ARG A 82 10.44 4.33 0.17
CA ARG A 82 9.42 5.35 -0.13
C ARG A 82 8.84 5.21 -1.54
N HIS A 83 9.47 4.46 -2.42
CA HIS A 83 9.02 4.33 -3.81
C HIS A 83 8.35 2.98 -4.07
N PHE A 84 7.24 3.01 -4.80
CA PHE A 84 6.60 1.80 -5.31
C PHE A 84 5.97 2.08 -6.67
N ALA A 85 5.80 1.05 -7.48
CA ALA A 85 5.11 1.13 -8.76
C ALA A 85 3.79 0.39 -8.71
N THR A 86 2.77 0.96 -9.36
CA THR A 86 1.52 0.26 -9.64
C THR A 86 1.38 0.04 -11.14
N VAL A 87 0.96 -1.16 -11.53
CA VAL A 87 0.41 -1.43 -12.86
C VAL A 87 -1.10 -1.43 -12.71
N TYR A 88 -1.77 -0.61 -13.50
CA TYR A 88 -3.21 -0.40 -13.39
C TYR A 88 -3.89 -0.33 -14.75
N GLN A 89 -5.19 -0.59 -14.75
CA GLN A 89 -6.04 -0.46 -15.93
C GLN A 89 -6.99 0.72 -15.78
N THR A 90 -7.16 1.44 -16.87
CA THR A 90 -8.13 2.54 -16.99
C THR A 90 -8.89 2.42 -18.31
N ILE A 91 -10.09 3.00 -18.35
CA ILE A 91 -10.92 3.02 -19.55
C ILE A 91 -10.71 4.38 -20.22
N GLU A 92 -10.16 4.36 -21.43
CA GLU A 92 -10.01 5.54 -22.27
C GLU A 92 -10.92 5.36 -23.50
N ASP A 93 -11.91 6.24 -23.63
CA ASP A 93 -13.00 6.16 -24.61
C ASP A 93 -13.75 4.81 -24.54
N THR A 94 -13.36 3.85 -25.38
CA THR A 94 -13.93 2.49 -25.44
C THR A 94 -12.91 1.39 -25.19
N ASN A 95 -11.65 1.76 -24.92
CA ASN A 95 -10.54 0.82 -24.79
C ASN A 95 -10.08 0.71 -23.35
N VAL A 96 -9.72 -0.51 -22.94
CA VAL A 96 -9.03 -0.75 -21.66
C VAL A 96 -7.53 -0.60 -21.90
N VAL A 97 -6.93 0.40 -21.26
CA VAL A 97 -5.50 0.71 -21.38
C VAL A 97 -4.79 0.31 -20.10
N SER A 98 -3.68 -0.42 -20.23
CA SER A 98 -2.81 -0.74 -19.10
C SER A 98 -1.70 0.30 -19.00
N LYS A 99 -1.51 0.86 -17.80
CA LYS A 99 -0.50 1.88 -17.49
C LYS A 99 0.31 1.47 -16.27
N CYS A 100 1.46 2.13 -16.11
CA CYS A 100 2.33 1.94 -14.96
C CYS A 100 2.77 3.32 -14.44
N THR A 101 2.80 3.50 -13.13
CA THR A 101 3.26 4.73 -12.50
C THR A 101 4.07 4.40 -11.26
N VAL A 102 5.17 5.15 -11.07
CA VAL A 102 5.96 5.15 -9.84
C VAL A 102 5.40 6.22 -8.92
N TRP A 103 5.23 5.85 -7.66
CA TRP A 103 4.65 6.67 -6.62
C TRP A 103 5.63 6.81 -5.48
N GLN A 104 5.59 7.98 -4.84
CA GLN A 104 6.31 8.24 -3.60
C GLN A 104 5.35 8.29 -2.41
N ILE A 105 5.70 7.57 -1.34
CA ILE A 105 5.04 7.59 -0.04
C ILE A 105 5.45 8.88 0.70
N PRO A 106 4.49 9.68 1.22
CA PRO A 106 4.79 10.88 2.00
C PRO A 106 5.55 10.59 3.29
N ILE A 107 6.45 11.49 3.69
CA ILE A 107 7.37 11.30 4.84
C ILE A 107 6.73 11.73 6.18
N ASP A 108 5.67 12.54 6.16
CA ASP A 108 5.05 13.11 7.36
C ASP A 108 3.55 12.78 7.42
N ALA A 109 3.20 11.59 7.93
CA ALA A 109 1.80 11.22 8.18
C ALA A 109 1.32 11.59 9.59
N THR A 110 1.91 12.61 10.24
CA THR A 110 1.35 13.18 11.47
C THR A 110 0.20 14.13 11.12
N ASN A 111 -1.02 13.61 11.16
CA ASN A 111 -2.30 14.31 11.08
C ASN A 111 -2.60 15.09 9.78
N ASP A 112 -3.62 14.61 9.06
CA ASP A 112 -4.57 15.39 8.26
C ASP A 112 -4.02 16.62 7.53
N GLN A 113 -3.50 16.43 6.31
CA GLN A 113 -3.86 17.18 5.08
C GLN A 113 -2.87 16.92 3.94
N SER A 114 -3.09 15.81 3.23
CA SER A 114 -2.81 15.53 1.80
C SER A 114 -2.39 14.08 1.61
N ASN A 115 -3.31 13.13 1.86
CA ASN A 115 -3.10 11.69 1.59
C ASN A 115 -3.14 11.39 0.08
N SER A 116 -2.35 12.11 -0.71
CA SER A 116 -2.19 11.88 -2.15
C SER A 116 -0.81 11.30 -2.41
N LEU A 117 -0.78 10.16 -3.08
CA LEU A 117 0.44 9.70 -3.72
C LEU A 117 0.91 10.78 -4.70
N THR A 118 2.21 11.02 -4.72
CA THR A 118 2.83 11.91 -5.71
C THR A 118 3.52 11.05 -6.76
N ILE A 119 3.49 11.52 -8.01
CA ILE A 119 4.20 10.90 -9.12
C ILE A 119 5.64 11.40 -9.03
N ASP A 120 6.59 10.47 -8.96
CA ASP A 120 8.04 10.74 -9.04
C ASP A 120 8.47 10.95 -10.50
#